data_AF-A0A4R4X817-F1
#
_entry.id   AF-A0A4R4X817-F1
#
_cell.length_a   1.000
_cell.length_b   1.000
_cell.length_c   1.000
_cell.angle_alpha   90.00
_cell.angle_beta   90.00
_cell.angle_gamma   90.00
#
_symmetry.space_group_name_H-M   'P 1'
#
loop_
_entity.id
_entity.type
_entity.pdbx_description
1 polymer ?
#
loop_
_entity_poly.entity_id
_entity_poly.type
_entity_poly.pdbx_seq_one_letter_code
_entity_poly.pdbx_strand_id
1 'polypeptide(L)'
;MRLLTSANLRWVVRHRAWTPYYLKRYWRFAWFKLRHPGVVTEGFVFLGKKLEIVARPGHGRIILGKWVHLGDETRLRAHEGTLRIGDKVVFARDVTVNCYLDIEIGASTLIADWTYICDFDHKTEDLGLPIKDQGLVKSPVRIGPDCWLATKVTVTRGTDIGRGVVIGANSVARGNIPSYAVAAGVPAVVVADRTTRYAADATRRAYLAGLAEANDRTAARLRAGDPPVAPSTTAVPGDADGDGEEVTGDRSADEGFSSYSPVVHYVPHVRPEDDRLTVGEEKQRG
;
A
#
# COMPACT_ATOMS: atom_id res chain seq x y z
N MET A 1 -4.14 7.42 -25.76
CA MET A 1 -3.87 7.74 -24.33
C MET A 1 -4.59 9.02 -23.96
N ARG A 2 -5.65 8.98 -23.14
CA ARG A 2 -6.26 10.20 -22.56
C ARG A 2 -5.65 10.48 -21.18
N LEU A 3 -4.37 10.82 -21.13
CA LEU A 3 -3.74 11.28 -19.87
C LEU A 3 -4.20 12.72 -19.52
N LEU A 4 -4.60 13.48 -20.54
CA LEU A 4 -5.12 14.85 -20.44
C LEU A 4 -6.65 14.84 -20.52
N THR A 5 -7.31 14.21 -19.55
CA THR A 5 -8.75 14.44 -19.36
C THR A 5 -8.96 15.77 -18.65
N SER A 6 -10.10 16.41 -18.90
CA SER A 6 -10.48 17.63 -18.17
C SER A 6 -10.55 17.41 -16.66
N ALA A 7 -10.88 16.18 -16.22
CA ALA A 7 -10.83 15.76 -14.82
C ALA A 7 -9.40 15.77 -14.26
N ASN A 8 -8.42 15.21 -14.98
CA ASN A 8 -7.02 15.23 -14.56
C ASN A 8 -6.47 16.67 -14.50
N LEU A 9 -6.82 17.51 -15.48
CA LEU A 9 -6.37 18.91 -15.50
C LEU A 9 -6.95 19.71 -14.33
N ARG A 10 -8.26 19.56 -14.06
CA ARG A 10 -8.91 20.16 -12.88
C ARG A 10 -8.29 19.68 -11.58
N TRP A 11 -7.94 18.40 -11.48
CA TRP A 11 -7.25 17.86 -10.32
C TRP A 11 -5.88 18.50 -10.13
N VAL A 12 -5.10 18.63 -11.22
CA VAL A 12 -3.78 19.28 -11.20
C VAL A 12 -3.91 20.71 -10.70
N VAL A 13 -4.84 21.49 -11.27
CA VAL A 13 -5.15 22.88 -10.89
C VAL A 13 -5.57 22.99 -9.42
N ARG A 14 -6.47 22.11 -8.97
CA ARG A 14 -6.98 22.13 -7.59
C ARG A 14 -5.91 21.79 -6.55
N HIS A 15 -4.97 20.91 -6.87
CA HIS A 15 -3.97 20.41 -5.91
C HIS A 15 -2.59 21.04 -6.07
N ARG A 16 -2.46 22.12 -6.85
CA ARG A 16 -1.16 22.78 -7.12
C ARG A 16 -0.11 21.81 -7.65
N ALA A 17 -0.53 20.80 -8.42
CA ALA A 17 0.32 19.73 -8.91
C ALA A 17 1.19 20.13 -10.12
N TRP A 18 1.69 21.37 -10.14
CA TRP A 18 2.60 21.93 -11.15
C TRP A 18 3.90 22.46 -10.54
N THR A 19 4.18 22.15 -9.27
CA THR A 19 5.47 22.48 -8.65
C THR A 19 6.62 21.75 -9.39
N PRO A 20 7.87 22.24 -9.29
CA PRO A 20 9.03 21.56 -9.90
C PRO A 20 9.12 20.06 -9.56
N TYR A 21 8.66 19.69 -8.36
CA TYR A 21 8.54 18.31 -7.92
C TYR A 21 7.60 17.47 -8.82
N TYR A 22 6.41 17.97 -9.15
CA TYR A 22 5.46 17.28 -10.03
C TYR A 22 5.90 17.29 -11.49
N LEU A 23 6.44 18.41 -11.99
CA LEU A 23 6.94 18.51 -13.36
C LEU A 23 8.04 17.46 -13.62
N LYS A 24 8.95 17.27 -12.67
CA LYS A 24 9.96 16.21 -12.75
C LYS A 24 9.34 14.82 -12.83
N ARG A 25 8.26 14.54 -12.09
CA ARG A 25 7.55 13.25 -12.14
C ARG A 25 6.83 13.05 -13.47
N TYR A 26 6.20 14.08 -14.01
CA TYR A 26 5.58 14.03 -15.34
C TYR A 26 6.61 13.74 -16.43
N TRP A 27 7.76 14.43 -16.40
CA TRP A 27 8.87 14.17 -17.31
C TRP A 27 9.35 12.72 -17.23
N ARG A 28 9.58 12.20 -16.02
CA ARG A 28 10.00 10.81 -15.82
C ARG A 28 8.99 9.81 -16.36
N PHE A 29 7.70 10.06 -16.15
CA PHE A 29 6.65 9.20 -16.67
C PHE A 29 6.57 9.24 -18.20
N ALA A 30 6.65 10.43 -18.81
CA ALA A 30 6.69 10.56 -20.26
C ALA A 30 7.90 9.83 -20.86
N TRP A 31 9.08 10.02 -20.26
CA TRP A 31 10.31 9.33 -20.65
C TRP A 31 10.23 7.82 -20.49
N PHE A 32 9.60 7.34 -19.41
CA PHE A 32 9.34 5.92 -19.19
C PHE A 32 8.45 5.33 -20.29
N LYS A 33 7.37 6.01 -20.67
CA LYS A 33 6.49 5.56 -21.76
C LYS A 33 7.22 5.51 -23.10
N LEU A 34 8.13 6.43 -23.36
CA LEU A 34 8.97 6.42 -24.55
C LEU A 34 9.94 5.22 -24.56
N ARG A 35 10.55 4.89 -23.42
CA ARG A 35 11.52 3.78 -23.31
C ARG A 35 10.89 2.40 -23.20
N HIS A 36 9.66 2.31 -22.69
CA HIS A 36 8.96 1.05 -22.45
C HIS A 36 7.57 1.05 -23.10
N PRO A 37 7.48 1.12 -24.45
CA PRO A 37 6.20 1.22 -25.16
C PRO A 37 5.30 -0.01 -24.93
N GLY A 38 5.88 -1.18 -24.66
CA GLY A 38 5.15 -2.42 -24.37
C GLY A 38 4.52 -2.48 -22.96
N VAL A 39 4.88 -1.58 -22.05
CA VAL A 39 4.30 -1.56 -20.70
C VAL A 39 2.96 -0.82 -20.73
N VAL A 40 1.90 -1.52 -20.34
CA VAL A 40 0.55 -0.94 -20.25
C VAL A 40 0.43 -0.17 -18.93
N THR A 41 -0.06 1.06 -19.02
CA THR A 41 -0.27 1.95 -17.88
C THR A 41 -1.71 2.44 -17.94
N GLU A 42 -2.54 2.05 -16.98
CA GLU A 42 -3.97 2.40 -16.91
C GLU A 42 -4.20 3.80 -16.35
N GLY A 43 -3.15 4.43 -15.85
CA GLY A 43 -3.14 5.83 -15.45
C GLY A 43 -1.73 6.35 -15.23
N PHE A 44 -1.64 7.43 -14.46
CA PHE A 44 -0.37 8.00 -14.05
C PHE A 44 0.33 7.09 -13.03
N VAL A 45 1.64 6.92 -13.14
CA VAL A 45 2.44 6.15 -12.17
C VAL A 45 3.62 6.97 -11.68
N PHE A 46 4.06 6.69 -10.47
CA PHE A 46 5.21 7.31 -9.84
C PHE A 46 6.43 6.41 -9.96
N LEU A 47 7.52 6.96 -10.49
CA LEU A 47 8.70 6.19 -10.86
C LEU A 47 9.92 6.64 -10.06
N GLY A 48 10.46 5.71 -9.29
CA GLY A 48 11.75 5.78 -8.60
C GLY A 48 12.93 5.76 -9.56
N LYS A 49 14.12 6.01 -9.03
CA LYS A 49 15.40 6.05 -9.77
C LYS A 49 15.88 4.63 -10.04
N LYS A 50 16.68 4.48 -11.11
CA LYS A 50 17.35 3.21 -11.46
C LYS A 50 16.40 2.00 -11.51
N LEU A 51 15.18 2.20 -12.01
CA LEU A 51 14.24 1.10 -12.22
C LEU A 51 14.74 0.18 -13.32
N GLU A 52 14.53 -1.12 -13.12
CA GLU A 52 14.76 -2.13 -14.15
C GLU A 52 13.41 -2.69 -14.59
N ILE A 53 13.01 -2.42 -15.83
CA ILE A 53 11.70 -2.82 -16.36
C ILE A 53 11.93 -3.62 -17.62
N VAL A 54 11.69 -4.93 -17.52
CA VAL A 54 11.95 -5.89 -18.60
C VAL A 54 10.65 -6.62 -18.92
N ALA A 55 10.15 -6.43 -20.13
CA ALA A 55 9.05 -7.24 -20.67
C ALA A 55 9.55 -7.84 -21.99
N ARG A 56 9.69 -9.18 -22.04
CA ARG A 56 10.19 -9.86 -23.25
C ARG A 56 9.22 -9.60 -24.41
N PRO A 57 9.67 -9.03 -25.53
CA PRO A 57 8.79 -8.77 -26.68
C PRO A 57 8.04 -10.03 -27.14
N GLY A 58 6.73 -9.88 -27.35
CA GLY A 58 5.85 -10.97 -27.80
C GLY A 58 5.50 -12.04 -26.77
N HIS A 59 6.08 -12.01 -25.56
CA HIS A 59 5.87 -13.05 -24.55
C HIS A 59 5.47 -12.45 -23.19
N GLY A 60 6.28 -11.54 -22.65
CA GLY A 60 6.04 -10.90 -21.36
C GLY A 60 5.16 -9.66 -21.46
N ARG A 61 4.24 -9.50 -20.51
CA ARG A 61 3.38 -8.32 -20.42
C ARG A 61 3.39 -7.74 -19.01
N ILE A 62 3.58 -6.42 -18.92
CA ILE A 62 3.48 -5.67 -17.64
C ILE A 62 2.31 -4.70 -17.75
N ILE A 63 1.43 -4.71 -16.75
CA ILE A 63 0.26 -3.86 -16.63
C ILE A 63 0.32 -3.15 -15.28
N LEU A 64 0.37 -1.83 -15.31
CA LEU A 64 0.40 -0.97 -14.13
C LEU A 64 -0.92 -0.21 -14.00
N GLY A 65 -1.57 -0.37 -12.86
CA GLY A 65 -2.74 0.39 -12.45
C GLY A 65 -2.45 1.87 -12.24
N LYS A 66 -3.49 2.61 -11.87
CA LYS A 66 -3.43 4.05 -11.60
C LYS A 66 -2.71 4.29 -10.28
N TRP A 67 -1.88 5.32 -10.24
CA TRP A 67 -1.20 5.80 -9.04
C TRP A 67 -0.25 4.79 -8.39
N VAL A 68 0.19 3.77 -9.14
CA VAL A 68 1.24 2.85 -8.68
C VAL A 68 2.51 3.64 -8.39
N HIS A 69 3.16 3.34 -7.27
CA HIS A 69 4.45 3.90 -6.90
C HIS A 69 5.51 2.81 -6.95
N LEU A 70 6.46 2.95 -7.87
CA LEU A 70 7.65 2.12 -7.92
C LEU A 70 8.79 2.85 -7.22
N GLY A 71 9.24 2.36 -6.06
CA GLY A 71 10.39 2.93 -5.35
C GLY A 71 11.70 2.69 -6.08
N ASP A 72 12.76 3.35 -5.61
CA ASP A 72 14.08 3.31 -6.24
C ASP A 72 14.60 1.87 -6.37
N GLU A 73 15.28 1.57 -7.48
CA GLU A 73 15.94 0.28 -7.74
C GLU A 73 15.01 -0.94 -7.79
N THR A 74 13.70 -0.71 -7.91
CA THR A 74 12.71 -1.77 -8.16
C THR A 74 12.91 -2.42 -9.52
N ARG A 75 12.81 -3.76 -9.56
CA ARG A 75 12.99 -4.60 -10.75
C ARG A 75 11.68 -5.32 -11.05
N LEU A 76 11.05 -4.97 -12.17
CA LEU A 76 9.86 -5.67 -12.68
C LEU A 76 10.24 -6.39 -13.96
N ARG A 77 10.23 -7.72 -13.92
CA ARG A 77 10.63 -8.58 -15.04
C ARG A 77 9.48 -9.51 -15.41
N ALA A 78 9.00 -9.41 -16.64
CA ALA A 78 8.03 -10.32 -17.24
C ALA A 78 8.69 -11.04 -18.42
N HIS A 79 8.98 -12.33 -18.24
CA HIS A 79 9.69 -13.15 -19.21
C HIS A 79 8.75 -13.76 -20.24
N GLU A 80 7.69 -14.43 -19.80
CA GLU A 80 6.72 -15.11 -20.69
C GLU A 80 5.27 -14.95 -20.25
N GLY A 81 5.05 -14.33 -19.10
CA GLY A 81 3.77 -14.23 -18.44
C GLY A 81 3.23 -12.80 -18.35
N THR A 82 2.11 -12.66 -17.63
CA THR A 82 1.53 -11.35 -17.33
C THR A 82 1.80 -10.95 -15.88
N LEU A 83 2.43 -9.78 -15.69
CA LEU A 83 2.55 -9.12 -14.40
C LEU A 83 1.50 -8.00 -14.32
N ARG A 84 0.53 -8.16 -13.41
CA ARG A 84 -0.54 -7.19 -13.15
C ARG A 84 -0.37 -6.56 -11.78
N ILE A 85 -0.30 -5.24 -11.75
CA ILE A 85 -0.18 -4.44 -10.54
C ILE A 85 -1.40 -3.53 -10.46
N GLY A 86 -2.21 -3.70 -9.42
CA GLY A 86 -3.44 -2.94 -9.20
C GLY A 86 -3.19 -1.48 -8.84
N ASP A 87 -4.29 -0.72 -8.76
CA ASP A 87 -4.26 0.71 -8.43
C ASP A 87 -3.62 0.97 -7.06
N LYS A 88 -2.86 2.06 -6.94
CA LYS A 88 -2.28 2.56 -5.68
C LYS A 88 -1.37 1.57 -4.95
N VAL A 89 -0.85 0.54 -5.63
CA VAL A 89 0.20 -0.31 -5.06
C VAL A 89 1.47 0.50 -4.87
N VAL A 90 2.12 0.35 -3.70
CA VAL A 90 3.37 1.03 -3.37
C VAL A 90 4.45 -0.01 -3.17
N PHE A 91 5.47 0.07 -4.01
CA PHE A 91 6.74 -0.61 -3.85
C PHE A 91 7.70 0.37 -3.18
N ALA A 92 8.32 -0.07 -2.11
CA ALA A 92 9.44 0.64 -1.50
C ALA A 92 10.71 0.40 -2.33
N ARG A 93 11.89 0.40 -1.71
CA ARG A 93 13.17 0.32 -2.42
C ARG A 93 13.60 -1.12 -2.68
N ASP A 94 14.25 -1.35 -3.82
CA ASP A 94 14.90 -2.62 -4.17
C ASP A 94 13.96 -3.85 -4.18
N VAL A 95 12.67 -3.65 -4.49
CA VAL A 95 11.73 -4.76 -4.66
C VAL A 95 11.99 -5.45 -6.00
N THR A 96 11.94 -6.78 -6.02
CA THR A 96 12.12 -7.57 -7.24
C THR A 96 10.92 -8.47 -7.50
N VAL A 97 10.34 -8.37 -8.68
CA VAL A 97 9.23 -9.21 -9.16
C VAL A 97 9.65 -9.89 -10.46
N ASN A 98 9.77 -11.22 -10.43
CA ASN A 98 10.10 -12.04 -11.59
C ASN A 98 8.90 -12.89 -11.98
N CYS A 99 8.28 -12.56 -13.12
CA CYS A 99 7.09 -13.21 -13.64
C CYS A 99 7.41 -14.03 -14.90
N TYR A 100 7.06 -15.30 -14.89
CA TYR A 100 7.17 -16.24 -16.01
C TYR A 100 5.81 -16.80 -16.47
N LEU A 101 4.78 -16.75 -15.64
CA LEU A 101 3.44 -17.26 -15.94
C LEU A 101 2.37 -16.19 -15.71
N ASP A 102 2.09 -15.85 -14.45
CA ASP A 102 1.06 -14.89 -14.09
C ASP A 102 1.19 -14.46 -12.62
N ILE A 103 1.49 -13.18 -12.39
CA ILE A 103 1.56 -12.55 -11.06
C ILE A 103 0.53 -11.43 -11.01
N GLU A 104 -0.36 -11.48 -10.03
CA GLU A 104 -1.33 -10.42 -9.76
C GLU A 104 -1.15 -9.86 -8.35
N ILE A 105 -1.00 -8.54 -8.27
CA ILE A 105 -0.92 -7.78 -7.02
C ILE A 105 -2.12 -6.84 -6.95
N GLY A 106 -2.99 -7.08 -5.98
CA GLY A 106 -4.23 -6.32 -5.79
C GLY A 106 -3.99 -4.88 -5.38
N ALA A 107 -5.01 -4.04 -5.59
CA ALA A 107 -4.95 -2.60 -5.33
C ALA A 107 -4.65 -2.26 -3.86
N SER A 108 -4.04 -1.10 -3.64
CA SER A 108 -3.69 -0.55 -2.32
C SER A 108 -2.74 -1.41 -1.48
N THR A 109 -2.05 -2.37 -2.09
CA THR A 109 -1.06 -3.21 -1.40
C THR A 109 0.26 -2.46 -1.20
N LEU A 110 0.85 -2.61 -0.01
CA LEU A 110 2.16 -2.07 0.37
C LEU A 110 3.20 -3.18 0.33
N ILE A 111 4.31 -2.94 -0.38
CA ILE A 111 5.42 -3.87 -0.51
C ILE A 111 6.69 -3.14 -0.06
N ALA A 112 7.22 -3.56 1.09
CA ALA A 112 8.37 -2.93 1.71
C ALA A 112 9.70 -3.34 1.08
N ASP A 113 10.79 -2.79 1.61
CA ASP A 113 12.11 -2.88 1.00
C ASP A 113 12.58 -4.33 0.84
N TRP A 114 13.31 -4.60 -0.25
CA TRP A 114 13.95 -5.89 -0.53
C TRP A 114 13.01 -7.10 -0.61
N THR A 115 11.72 -6.89 -0.83
CA THR A 115 10.79 -8.00 -1.10
C THR A 115 11.13 -8.68 -2.44
N TYR A 116 11.06 -10.01 -2.46
CA TYR A 116 11.21 -10.84 -3.66
C TYR A 116 9.91 -11.59 -3.96
N ILE A 117 9.42 -11.54 -5.20
CA ILE A 117 8.18 -12.21 -5.63
C ILE A 117 8.46 -12.98 -6.92
N CYS A 118 8.19 -14.28 -6.94
CA CYS A 118 8.32 -15.10 -8.15
C CYS A 118 7.21 -16.16 -8.30
N ASP A 119 6.84 -16.47 -9.54
CA ASP A 119 5.83 -17.49 -9.91
C ASP A 119 6.43 -18.74 -10.56
N PHE A 120 7.74 -18.93 -10.43
CA PHE A 120 8.46 -20.07 -10.97
C PHE A 120 9.60 -20.52 -10.06
N ASP A 121 10.07 -21.73 -10.32
CA ASP A 121 11.26 -22.35 -9.72
C ASP A 121 11.93 -23.26 -10.76
N HIS A 122 13.14 -23.74 -10.46
CA HIS A 122 13.79 -24.76 -11.28
C HIS A 122 13.19 -26.15 -11.00
N LYS A 123 13.14 -26.97 -12.05
CA LYS A 123 12.90 -28.41 -11.89
C LYS A 123 14.13 -29.07 -11.27
N THR A 124 13.89 -30.05 -10.41
CA THR A 124 14.94 -30.73 -9.64
C THR A 124 14.72 -32.24 -9.56
N GLU A 125 13.77 -32.76 -10.33
CA GLU A 125 13.32 -34.15 -10.24
C GLU A 125 14.27 -35.14 -10.94
N ASP A 126 15.01 -34.69 -11.95
CA ASP A 126 15.96 -35.53 -12.69
C ASP A 126 17.36 -35.46 -12.06
N LEU A 127 17.84 -36.56 -11.48
CA LEU A 127 19.18 -36.63 -10.88
C LEU A 127 20.31 -36.79 -11.92
N GLY A 128 19.99 -37.17 -13.16
CA GLY A 128 20.94 -37.38 -14.26
C GLY A 128 21.26 -36.12 -15.06
N LEU A 129 20.50 -35.04 -14.89
CA LEU A 129 20.66 -33.78 -15.62
C LEU A 129 20.93 -32.61 -14.65
N PRO A 130 21.88 -31.70 -14.92
CA PRO A 130 22.07 -30.52 -14.09
C PRO A 130 20.80 -29.68 -13.97
N ILE A 131 20.48 -29.17 -12.78
CA ILE A 131 19.24 -28.40 -12.46
C ILE A 131 18.94 -27.32 -13.52
N LYS A 132 19.96 -26.57 -13.96
CA LYS A 132 19.80 -25.49 -14.94
C LYS A 132 19.25 -25.96 -16.30
N ASP A 133 19.45 -27.24 -16.65
CA ASP A 133 19.07 -27.84 -17.93
C ASP A 133 17.72 -28.60 -17.82
N GLN A 134 17.18 -28.78 -16.61
CA GLN A 134 15.89 -29.45 -16.39
C GLN A 134 14.68 -28.55 -16.72
N GLY A 135 14.89 -27.24 -16.83
CA GLY A 135 13.84 -26.26 -17.10
C GLY A 135 13.14 -25.74 -15.85
N LEU A 136 11.95 -25.16 -16.04
CA LEU A 136 11.21 -24.44 -14.99
C LEU A 136 9.88 -25.12 -14.65
N VAL A 137 9.48 -25.02 -13.39
CA VAL A 137 8.12 -25.26 -12.90
C VAL A 137 7.48 -23.92 -12.57
N LYS A 138 6.24 -23.70 -13.02
CA LYS A 138 5.54 -22.40 -12.90
C LYS A 138 4.21 -22.59 -12.20
N SER A 139 3.84 -21.66 -11.32
CA SER A 139 2.54 -21.65 -10.64
C SER A 139 2.18 -20.21 -10.29
N PRO A 140 0.95 -19.75 -10.60
CA PRO A 140 0.59 -18.35 -10.46
C PRO A 140 0.77 -17.85 -9.04
N VAL A 141 1.02 -16.55 -8.89
CA VAL A 141 1.00 -15.86 -7.59
C VAL A 141 -0.16 -14.88 -7.58
N ARG A 142 -0.94 -14.93 -6.51
CA ARG A 142 -2.06 -14.03 -6.26
C ARG A 142 -1.83 -13.33 -4.94
N ILE A 143 -1.74 -12.00 -4.98
CA ILE A 143 -1.71 -11.17 -3.79
C ILE A 143 -2.96 -10.32 -3.82
N GLY A 144 -3.82 -10.50 -2.83
CA GLY A 144 -5.04 -9.74 -2.69
C GLY A 144 -4.79 -8.24 -2.51
N PRO A 145 -5.85 -7.43 -2.59
CA PRO A 145 -5.78 -6.01 -2.31
C PRO A 145 -5.59 -5.72 -0.82
N ASP A 146 -5.11 -4.52 -0.51
CA ASP A 146 -4.93 -3.99 0.85
C ASP A 146 -3.97 -4.83 1.71
N CYS A 147 -3.02 -5.53 1.09
CA CYS A 147 -2.02 -6.32 1.81
C CYS A 147 -0.82 -5.46 2.23
N TRP A 148 -0.10 -5.92 3.25
CA TRP A 148 1.19 -5.36 3.63
C TRP A 148 2.24 -6.46 3.72
N LEU A 149 3.21 -6.44 2.81
CA LEU A 149 4.39 -7.29 2.84
C LEU A 149 5.52 -6.47 3.46
N ALA A 150 5.93 -6.85 4.67
CA ALA A 150 7.02 -6.17 5.37
C ALA A 150 8.38 -6.45 4.72
N THR A 151 9.41 -5.78 5.24
CA THR A 151 10.76 -5.77 4.67
C THR A 151 11.33 -7.18 4.52
N LYS A 152 11.99 -7.46 3.39
CA LYS A 152 12.63 -8.75 3.07
C LYS A 152 11.69 -9.96 3.06
N VAL A 153 10.41 -9.76 2.78
CA VAL A 153 9.49 -10.87 2.50
C VAL A 153 9.84 -11.54 1.18
N THR A 154 9.77 -12.87 1.13
CA THR A 154 9.85 -13.66 -0.10
C THR A 154 8.51 -14.32 -0.37
N VAL A 155 7.96 -14.15 -1.57
CA VAL A 155 6.74 -14.82 -2.04
C VAL A 155 7.12 -15.82 -3.13
N THR A 156 6.83 -17.09 -2.87
CA THR A 156 7.20 -18.20 -3.76
C THR A 156 6.07 -18.57 -4.73
N ARG A 157 6.39 -19.34 -5.77
CA ARG A 157 5.41 -19.78 -6.77
C ARG A 157 4.21 -20.48 -6.13
N GLY A 158 3.02 -20.29 -6.70
CA GLY A 158 1.80 -20.93 -6.22
C GLY A 158 1.26 -20.37 -4.90
N THR A 159 1.74 -19.20 -4.47
CA THR A 159 1.22 -18.53 -3.27
C THR A 159 -0.07 -17.77 -3.61
N ASP A 160 -1.09 -17.96 -2.80
CA ASP A 160 -2.34 -17.20 -2.80
C ASP A 160 -2.46 -16.47 -1.45
N ILE A 161 -2.47 -15.13 -1.49
CA ILE A 161 -2.57 -14.26 -0.32
C ILE A 161 -3.91 -13.53 -0.40
N GLY A 162 -4.78 -13.76 0.58
CA GLY A 162 -6.08 -13.09 0.66
C GLY A 162 -5.99 -11.58 0.85
N ARG A 163 -7.15 -10.90 0.80
CA ARG A 163 -7.23 -9.45 1.04
C ARG A 163 -6.77 -9.10 2.45
N GLY A 164 -6.11 -7.95 2.62
CA GLY A 164 -5.85 -7.43 3.96
C GLY A 164 -4.84 -8.25 4.75
N VAL A 165 -4.02 -9.07 4.10
CA VAL A 165 -3.03 -9.89 4.80
C VAL A 165 -1.80 -9.05 5.15
N VAL A 166 -1.25 -9.28 6.35
CA VAL A 166 0.05 -8.75 6.76
C VAL A 166 1.06 -9.88 6.81
N ILE A 167 2.15 -9.77 6.05
CA ILE A 167 3.28 -10.69 6.10
C ILE A 167 4.42 -10.02 6.87
N GLY A 168 4.84 -10.63 7.98
CA GLY A 168 5.93 -10.15 8.82
C GLY A 168 7.29 -10.10 8.11
N ALA A 169 8.20 -9.26 8.60
CA ALA A 169 9.51 -9.07 7.98
C ALA A 169 10.30 -10.39 7.93
N ASN A 170 11.19 -10.52 6.93
CA ASN A 170 12.02 -11.72 6.68
C ASN A 170 11.26 -13.05 6.57
N SER A 171 9.97 -13.01 6.20
CA SER A 171 9.14 -14.22 6.09
C SER A 171 9.12 -14.79 4.66
N VAL A 172 8.88 -16.10 4.54
CA VAL A 172 8.70 -16.79 3.24
C VAL A 172 7.24 -17.20 3.10
N ALA A 173 6.48 -16.45 2.31
CA ALA A 173 5.11 -16.78 1.97
C ALA A 173 5.05 -17.90 0.92
N ARG A 174 4.28 -18.94 1.23
CA ARG A 174 4.04 -20.11 0.40
C ARG A 174 2.63 -20.65 0.65
N GLY A 175 1.97 -21.13 -0.40
CA GLY A 175 0.64 -21.74 -0.30
C GLY A 175 -0.46 -20.69 -0.08
N ASN A 176 -1.53 -21.06 0.61
CA ASN A 176 -2.68 -20.19 0.84
C ASN A 176 -2.58 -19.48 2.20
N ILE A 177 -2.69 -18.15 2.20
CA ILE A 177 -2.75 -17.31 3.39
C ILE A 177 -4.11 -16.60 3.41
N PRO A 178 -5.01 -16.91 4.37
CA PRO A 178 -6.39 -16.44 4.34
C PRO A 178 -6.49 -14.92 4.54
N SER A 179 -7.56 -14.34 4.02
CA SER A 179 -7.81 -12.89 4.13
C SER A 179 -7.76 -12.42 5.59
N TYR A 180 -7.24 -11.20 5.80
CA TYR A 180 -7.08 -10.55 7.10
C TYR A 180 -6.17 -11.27 8.10
N ALA A 181 -5.44 -12.30 7.68
CA ALA A 181 -4.43 -12.93 8.52
C ALA A 181 -3.20 -12.03 8.71
N VAL A 182 -2.51 -12.25 9.83
CA VAL A 182 -1.11 -11.89 10.01
C VAL A 182 -0.31 -13.18 9.95
N ALA A 183 0.64 -13.28 9.03
CA ALA A 183 1.52 -14.44 8.91
C ALA A 183 2.99 -14.04 9.03
N ALA A 184 3.81 -14.89 9.63
CA ALA A 184 5.23 -14.64 9.81
C ALA A 184 6.03 -15.95 9.87
N GLY A 185 7.34 -15.89 9.58
CA GLY A 185 8.26 -17.02 9.67
C GLY A 185 8.69 -17.61 8.33
N VAL A 186 9.47 -18.70 8.39
CA VAL A 186 10.01 -19.42 7.24
C VAL A 186 9.80 -20.93 7.43
N PRO A 187 8.76 -21.54 6.81
CA PRO A 187 7.70 -20.89 6.02
C PRO A 187 6.80 -20.02 6.90
N ALA A 188 6.14 -19.03 6.28
CA ALA A 188 5.21 -18.15 6.98
C ALA A 188 3.98 -18.94 7.45
N VAL A 189 3.66 -18.84 8.74
CA VAL A 189 2.46 -19.41 9.34
C VAL A 189 1.56 -18.30 9.87
N VAL A 190 0.26 -18.52 9.87
CA VAL A 190 -0.70 -17.55 10.44
C VAL A 190 -0.49 -17.48 11.94
N VAL A 191 -0.15 -16.28 12.44
CA VAL A 191 0.10 -16.00 13.86
C VAL A 191 -1.03 -15.18 14.50
N ALA A 192 -1.87 -14.54 13.68
CA ALA A 192 -3.04 -13.83 14.18
C ALA A 192 -4.09 -13.62 13.10
N ASP A 193 -5.31 -13.34 13.55
CA ASP A 193 -6.41 -12.86 12.72
C ASP A 193 -6.75 -11.40 13.08
N ARG A 194 -6.72 -10.51 12.08
CA ARG A 194 -7.04 -9.09 12.25
C ARG A 194 -8.53 -8.85 12.48
N THR A 195 -9.42 -9.72 12.00
CA THR A 195 -10.87 -9.53 12.17
C THR A 195 -11.27 -9.70 13.63
N THR A 196 -10.72 -10.72 14.30
CA THR A 196 -10.87 -10.91 15.74
C THR A 196 -10.38 -9.70 16.53
N ARG A 197 -9.18 -9.17 16.21
CA ARG A 197 -8.64 -7.95 16.86
C ARG A 197 -9.53 -6.73 16.63
N TYR A 198 -10.04 -6.56 15.40
CA TYR A 198 -10.93 -5.45 15.05
C TYR A 198 -12.29 -5.52 15.79
N ALA A 199 -12.83 -6.73 15.95
CA ALA A 199 -14.06 -6.97 16.69
C ALA A 199 -13.89 -6.70 18.19
N ALA A 200 -12.79 -7.17 18.79
CA ALA A 200 -12.49 -6.94 20.21
C ALA A 200 -12.36 -5.44 20.56
N ASP A 201 -11.88 -4.61 19.63
CA ASP A 201 -11.70 -3.16 19.82
C ASP A 201 -12.98 -2.34 19.54
N ALA A 202 -14.15 -2.98 19.39
CA ALA A 202 -15.40 -2.30 18.98
C ALA A 202 -15.82 -1.16 19.92
N THR A 203 -15.78 -1.39 21.24
CA THR A 203 -16.17 -0.39 22.25
C THR A 203 -15.26 0.85 22.18
N ARG A 204 -13.94 0.63 22.10
CA ARG A 204 -12.98 1.72 21.97
C ARG A 204 -13.21 2.51 20.68
N ARG A 205 -13.44 1.83 19.55
CA ARG A 205 -13.74 2.50 18.28
C ARG A 205 -15.02 3.34 18.34
N ALA A 206 -16.07 2.83 18.98
CA ALA A 206 -17.31 3.58 19.18
C ALA A 206 -17.10 4.82 20.06
N TYR A 207 -16.34 4.69 21.14
CA TYR A 207 -15.98 5.81 22.01
C TYR A 207 -15.20 6.90 21.25
N LEU A 208 -14.17 6.51 20.50
CA LEU A 208 -13.37 7.45 19.70
C LEU A 208 -14.19 8.14 18.61
N ALA A 209 -15.14 7.44 17.98
CA ALA A 209 -16.07 8.04 17.02
C ALA A 209 -16.94 9.12 17.69
N GLY A 210 -17.49 8.83 18.88
CA GLY A 210 -18.27 9.81 19.64
C GLY A 210 -17.47 11.07 20.01
N LEU A 211 -16.20 10.91 20.39
CA LEU A 211 -15.30 12.04 20.65
C LEU A 211 -15.01 12.86 19.39
N ALA A 212 -14.78 12.19 18.25
CA ALA A 212 -14.55 12.87 16.98
C ALA A 212 -15.77 13.70 16.56
N GLU A 213 -16.98 13.14 16.67
CA GLU A 213 -18.21 13.87 16.39
C GLU A 213 -18.42 15.06 17.35
N ALA A 214 -18.09 14.90 18.64
CA ALA A 214 -18.16 15.99 19.61
C ALA A 214 -17.19 17.13 19.27
N ASN A 215 -15.98 16.78 18.83
CA ASN A 215 -14.98 17.74 18.37
C ASN A 215 -15.44 18.45 17.10
N ASP A 216 -16.01 17.73 16.13
CA ASP A 216 -16.54 18.32 14.89
C ASP A 216 -17.70 19.29 15.17
N ARG A 217 -18.62 18.92 16.09
CA ARG A 217 -19.69 19.82 16.55
C ARG A 217 -19.12 21.08 17.20
N THR A 218 -18.12 20.93 18.07
CA THR A 218 -17.48 22.06 18.74
C THR A 218 -16.77 22.97 17.73
N ALA A 219 -16.03 22.39 16.78
CA ALA A 219 -15.37 23.14 15.72
C ALA A 219 -16.38 23.88 14.83
N ALA A 220 -17.52 23.28 14.52
CA ALA A 220 -18.59 23.93 13.76
C ALA A 220 -19.18 25.13 14.52
N ARG A 221 -19.46 24.99 15.82
CA ARG A 221 -19.94 26.08 16.69
C ARG A 221 -18.96 27.24 16.79
N LEU A 222 -17.67 26.94 17.01
CA LEU A 222 -16.63 27.96 17.05
C LEU A 222 -16.50 28.71 15.72
N ARG A 223 -16.61 28.01 14.57
CA ARG A 223 -16.64 28.66 13.25
C ARG A 223 -17.88 29.53 13.03
N ALA A 224 -18.99 29.22 13.69
CA ALA A 224 -20.21 30.01 13.67
C ALA A 224 -20.20 31.22 14.63
N GLY A 225 -19.15 31.36 15.46
CA GLY A 225 -18.99 32.46 16.41
C GLY A 225 -19.64 32.24 17.78
N ASP A 226 -20.11 31.01 18.07
CA ASP A 226 -20.66 30.68 19.38
C ASP A 226 -19.56 30.68 20.46
N PRO A 227 -19.84 31.20 21.68
CA PRO A 227 -18.88 31.17 22.77
C PRO A 227 -18.58 29.73 23.23
N PRO A 228 -17.38 29.46 23.75
CA PRO A 228 -17.02 28.15 24.29
C PRO A 228 -17.97 27.79 25.44
N VAL A 229 -18.55 26.60 25.40
CA VAL A 229 -19.35 26.05 26.51
C VAL A 229 -18.42 25.21 27.39
N ALA A 230 -18.52 25.38 28.70
CA ALA A 230 -17.78 24.54 29.65
C ALA A 230 -18.14 23.06 29.44
N PRO A 231 -17.16 22.13 29.50
CA PRO A 231 -17.45 20.71 29.35
C PRO A 231 -18.45 20.28 30.41
N SER A 232 -19.53 19.61 29.99
CA SER A 232 -20.47 18.99 30.91
C SER A 232 -19.79 17.81 31.60
N THR A 233 -19.73 17.83 32.93
CA THR A 233 -19.23 16.72 33.76
C THR A 233 -20.20 15.54 33.70
N THR A 234 -20.14 14.75 32.65
CA THR A 234 -20.70 13.39 32.64
C THR A 234 -19.56 12.42 32.85
N ALA A 235 -19.64 11.66 33.94
CA ALA A 235 -18.61 10.76 34.42
C ALA A 235 -18.16 9.76 33.34
N VAL A 236 -16.84 9.56 33.26
CA VAL A 236 -16.24 8.43 32.55
C VAL A 236 -16.78 7.14 33.18
N PRO A 237 -17.32 6.18 32.41
CA PRO A 237 -17.67 4.87 32.95
C PRO A 237 -16.40 4.21 33.50
N GLY A 238 -16.42 3.89 34.78
CA GLY A 238 -15.23 3.56 35.57
C GLY A 238 -14.43 2.35 35.09
N ASP A 239 -13.12 2.49 35.19
CA ASP A 239 -12.20 1.39 35.47
C ASP A 239 -12.46 0.93 36.92
N ALA A 240 -13.38 -0.03 37.07
CA ALA A 240 -13.48 -0.83 38.28
C ALA A 240 -13.03 -2.25 37.88
N ASP A 241 -11.80 -2.58 38.28
CA ASP A 241 -11.31 -3.90 38.72
C ASP A 241 -9.82 -4.06 38.35
N GLY A 242 -8.95 -4.21 39.36
CA GLY A 242 -7.56 -4.65 39.17
C GLY A 242 -6.49 -3.86 39.93
N ASP A 243 -6.53 -3.98 41.26
CA ASP A 243 -5.41 -4.34 42.15
C ASP A 243 -4.02 -3.73 41.86
N GLY A 244 -3.56 -2.92 42.81
CA GLY A 244 -2.26 -2.26 42.75
C GLY A 244 -1.09 -3.24 42.89
N GLU A 245 -0.08 -3.02 42.05
CA GLU A 245 1.30 -3.39 42.36
C GLU A 245 2.22 -2.26 41.90
N GLU A 246 2.85 -1.58 42.88
CA GLU A 246 3.87 -0.55 42.66
C GLU A 246 5.13 -1.21 42.06
N VAL A 247 5.41 -0.93 40.79
CA VAL A 247 6.73 -1.20 40.20
C VAL A 247 7.48 0.13 40.06
N THR A 248 8.43 0.31 40.96
CA THR A 248 9.46 1.36 40.87
C THR A 248 10.43 0.99 39.74
N GLY A 249 10.70 1.93 38.81
CA GLY A 249 11.55 1.63 37.66
C GLY A 249 11.85 2.82 36.77
N ASP A 250 12.90 3.54 37.16
CA ASP A 250 13.91 4.24 36.36
C ASP A 250 13.50 5.10 35.14
N ARG A 251 13.76 6.41 35.25
CA ARG A 251 13.87 7.33 34.11
C ARG A 251 15.34 7.54 33.81
N SER A 252 15.84 6.91 32.75
CA SER A 252 17.06 7.34 32.06
C SER A 252 16.81 7.47 30.56
N ALA A 253 17.26 8.62 30.04
CA ALA A 253 17.11 9.14 28.68
C ALA A 253 17.65 8.16 27.62
N ASP A 254 16.90 7.87 26.55
CA ASP A 254 16.86 8.61 25.27
C ASP A 254 18.24 8.83 24.64
N GLU A 255 18.74 7.80 23.93
CA GLU A 255 19.63 7.99 22.79
C GLU A 255 19.30 6.97 21.66
N GLY A 256 18.88 7.52 20.51
CA GLY A 256 19.37 7.06 19.21
C GLY A 256 18.66 5.86 18.55
N PHE A 257 17.48 6.07 17.97
CA PHE A 257 17.03 5.25 16.84
C PHE A 257 16.69 6.12 15.62
N SER A 258 17.69 6.30 14.76
CA SER A 258 17.55 6.89 13.42
C SER A 258 16.67 5.99 12.55
N SER A 259 15.38 6.30 12.41
CA SER A 259 14.50 5.64 11.45
C SER A 259 14.24 6.54 10.24
N TYR A 260 15.13 6.44 9.25
CA TYR A 260 14.82 6.87 7.90
C TYR A 260 13.80 5.89 7.31
N SER A 261 12.50 6.14 7.50
CA SER A 261 11.42 5.33 6.92
C SER A 261 11.02 5.90 5.54
N PRO A 262 11.23 5.19 4.42
CA PRO A 262 10.89 5.69 3.09
C PRO A 262 9.38 5.66 2.79
N VAL A 263 8.54 5.18 3.72
CA VAL A 263 7.09 4.97 3.51
C VAL A 263 6.28 6.27 3.67
N VAL A 264 6.89 7.38 4.09
CA VAL A 264 6.17 8.65 4.36
C VAL A 264 6.02 9.56 3.14
N HIS A 265 6.17 9.04 1.92
CA HIS A 265 5.77 9.80 0.72
C HIS A 265 4.28 9.67 0.46
N TYR A 266 3.52 10.49 1.19
CA TYR A 266 2.16 10.97 0.93
C TYR A 266 1.51 10.43 -0.37
N VAL A 267 0.64 9.44 -0.23
CA VAL A 267 -0.42 9.17 -1.20
C VAL A 267 -1.56 10.13 -0.85
N PRO A 268 -1.96 11.09 -1.72
CA PRO A 268 -3.08 11.97 -1.43
C PRO A 268 -4.33 11.14 -1.13
N HIS A 269 -4.95 11.40 0.01
CA HIS A 269 -6.21 10.79 0.41
C HIS A 269 -7.31 11.29 -0.53
N VAL A 270 -7.65 10.52 -1.56
CA VAL A 270 -8.84 10.76 -2.39
C VAL A 270 -10.04 10.25 -1.58
N ARG A 271 -10.77 11.16 -0.93
CA ARG A 271 -12.07 10.83 -0.34
C ARG A 271 -13.02 10.39 -1.46
N PRO A 272 -13.82 9.33 -1.27
CA PRO A 272 -14.97 9.06 -2.13
C PRO A 272 -15.92 10.26 -2.07
N GLU A 273 -16.57 10.53 -3.18
CA GLU A 273 -17.26 11.79 -3.48
C GLU A 273 -18.48 12.02 -2.59
N ASP A 274 -18.58 13.21 -1.97
CA ASP A 274 -19.86 13.74 -1.47
C ASP A 274 -20.50 14.55 -2.61
N ASP A 275 -21.43 13.89 -3.25
CA ASP A 275 -22.38 14.42 -4.21
C ASP A 275 -23.43 15.26 -3.47
N ARG A 276 -23.14 16.54 -3.20
CA ARG A 276 -24.16 17.55 -2.82
C ARG A 276 -23.85 18.90 -3.45
N LEU A 277 -24.56 19.17 -4.54
CA LEU A 277 -24.92 20.51 -4.98
C LEU A 277 -25.52 21.32 -3.82
N THR A 278 -24.91 22.46 -3.51
CA THR A 278 -25.66 23.64 -3.07
C THR A 278 -25.26 24.79 -3.97
N VAL A 279 -26.15 25.09 -4.91
CA VAL A 279 -26.17 26.36 -5.65
C VAL A 279 -26.70 27.40 -4.68
N GLY A 280 -25.97 28.50 -4.54
CA GLY A 280 -26.38 29.69 -3.83
C GLY A 280 -25.75 30.91 -4.50
N GLU A 281 -26.41 31.42 -5.53
CA GLU A 281 -26.46 32.86 -5.82
C GLU A 281 -26.87 33.59 -4.51
N GLU A 282 -26.54 34.82 -4.14
CA GLU A 282 -26.13 36.04 -4.81
C GLU A 282 -25.80 37.02 -3.66
N LYS A 283 -24.81 37.92 -3.80
CA LYS A 283 -25.00 39.34 -3.42
C LYS A 283 -23.86 40.22 -3.91
N GLN A 284 -24.20 41.07 -4.87
CA GLN A 284 -23.55 42.34 -5.13
C GLN A 284 -23.68 43.27 -3.91
N ARG A 285 -22.63 44.07 -3.64
CA ARG A 285 -22.61 45.54 -3.46
C ARG A 285 -21.43 45.96 -2.58
N GLY A 286 -20.72 47.00 -3.04
CA GLY A 286 -19.73 47.76 -2.26
C GLY A 286 -18.36 47.74 -2.86
#